data_AF-A0A9D9IH33-F1
#
_entry.id   AF-A0A9D9IH33-F1
#
_cell.length_a   1.000
_cell.length_b   1.000
_cell.length_c   1.000
_cell.angle_alpha   90.00
_cell.angle_beta   90.00
_cell.angle_gamma   90.00
#
_symmetry.space_group_name_H-M   'P 1'
#
loop_
_entity.id
_entity.type
_entity.pdbx_description
1 polymer ?
#
loop_
_entity_poly.entity_id
_entity_poly.type
_entity_poly.pdbx_seq_one_letter_code
_entity_poly.pdbx_strand_id
1 'polypeptide(L)'
;MKSIDRFFVFLMLFAGCLMAVCCEKPVQAEPDDPDNPPVDTTGTTPVPEPDSSYVDIVQDVLYLLREESMALEIDTCGASAAPVWASSDESVATVSSEGLVRAVAPGKAAISVACGDLYDECPVTVFYGDKKPENAYVGDYYLSDGSILGQNAAPSEIRAADVIGVVFCTDVSRMGKAEKDFLMEKGITPNGLVMAARHAPEPLRWYYVEREFDFTLDEREIGMQDILVLGDPVATYRLAQNDLNGFQYYKSIRELRTEGYEAGYYQAFSFIEEFESQVPSPEITTGWYLPSTGQWFDILRNLAGATLNTTSSFNDGDYGNFFWVGKGDVPELMNANLEKISDDCKTLFDATTNQLWTSSQASSNQARVIIFDNASFIYSYWYYKFYYFGARCVLGF
;
A
#
# COMPACT_ATOMS: atom_id res chain seq x y z
N MET A 1 -13.25 -21.65 40.94
CA MET A 1 -13.70 -22.25 39.67
C MET A 1 -12.98 -21.48 38.56
N LYS A 2 -11.99 -22.13 37.92
CA LYS A 2 -11.21 -21.78 36.69
C LYS A 2 -10.44 -20.43 36.69
N SER A 3 -9.11 -20.43 36.89
CA SER A 3 -7.98 -20.59 35.90
C SER A 3 -7.62 -19.25 35.26
N ILE A 4 -6.55 -18.51 35.65
CA ILE A 4 -5.08 -18.67 35.47
C ILE A 4 -4.60 -18.50 34.01
N ASP A 5 -3.87 -17.38 33.80
CA ASP A 5 -2.68 -17.07 32.96
C ASP A 5 -2.71 -17.29 31.42
N ARG A 6 -2.06 -16.50 30.54
CA ARG A 6 -0.79 -15.71 30.54
C ARG A 6 -0.89 -14.55 29.52
N PHE A 7 -0.51 -13.31 29.84
CA PHE A 7 0.81 -12.64 29.66
C PHE A 7 1.24 -12.31 28.21
N PHE A 8 1.13 -11.03 27.84
CA PHE A 8 1.96 -10.34 26.85
C PHE A 8 2.53 -9.07 27.52
N VAL A 9 3.85 -9.03 27.75
CA VAL A 9 4.60 -7.82 28.07
C VAL A 9 5.90 -7.90 27.28
N PHE A 10 6.05 -7.08 26.25
CA PHE A 10 7.29 -6.92 25.51
C PHE A 10 7.97 -5.64 26.00
N LEU A 11 9.13 -5.79 26.64
CA LEU A 11 9.98 -4.70 27.11
C LEU A 11 11.13 -4.54 26.11
N MET A 12 11.20 -3.38 25.43
CA MET A 12 12.34 -2.99 24.60
C MET A 12 13.53 -2.55 25.48
N LEU A 13 14.72 -3.07 25.19
CA LEU A 13 15.99 -2.47 25.57
C LEU A 13 16.97 -2.59 24.40
N PHE A 14 17.30 -1.45 23.79
CA PHE A 14 18.43 -1.28 22.87
C PHE A 14 19.72 -1.06 23.66
N ALA A 15 20.77 -1.81 23.34
CA ALA A 15 22.15 -1.38 23.53
C ALA A 15 23.03 -2.16 22.53
N GLY A 16 23.70 -1.42 21.65
CA GLY A 16 24.53 -1.99 20.59
C GLY A 16 25.84 -2.58 21.09
N CYS A 17 26.43 -3.44 20.26
CA CYS A 17 27.87 -3.61 20.17
C CYS A 17 28.26 -4.28 18.84
N LEU A 18 29.08 -3.55 18.10
CA LEU A 18 30.12 -3.96 17.16
C LEU A 18 30.44 -5.47 17.17
N MET A 19 30.31 -6.14 16.02
CA MET A 19 31.00 -7.42 15.78
C MET A 19 31.84 -7.32 14.52
N ALA A 20 33.12 -7.54 14.74
CA ALA A 20 34.19 -7.51 13.76
C ALA A 20 34.04 -8.62 12.73
N VAL A 21 34.34 -8.28 11.49
CA VAL A 21 34.61 -9.22 10.40
C VAL A 21 35.88 -9.99 10.75
N CYS A 22 35.75 -11.27 11.08
CA CYS A 22 36.87 -12.22 11.06
C CYS A 22 36.75 -13.06 9.79
N CYS A 23 37.60 -12.78 8.81
CA CYS A 23 37.79 -13.62 7.64
C CYS A 23 38.20 -15.04 8.06
N GLU A 24 37.41 -16.05 7.72
CA GLU A 24 37.87 -17.43 7.73
C GLU A 24 38.87 -17.62 6.59
N LYS A 25 40.10 -18.00 6.96
CA LYS A 25 41.14 -18.45 6.02
C LYS A 25 40.74 -19.81 5.44
N PRO A 26 41.04 -20.08 4.16
CA PRO A 26 40.77 -21.38 3.56
C PRO A 26 41.65 -22.47 4.20
N VAL A 27 41.04 -23.62 4.48
CA VAL A 27 41.66 -24.83 5.03
C VAL A 27 42.72 -25.35 4.04
N GLN A 28 44.00 -25.34 4.44
CA GLN A 28 45.03 -26.14 3.78
C GLN A 28 45.02 -27.55 4.41
N ALA A 29 45.04 -28.58 3.57
CA ALA A 29 45.12 -29.97 4.00
C ALA A 29 46.54 -30.27 4.54
N GLU A 30 46.63 -30.72 5.79
CA GLU A 30 47.84 -31.35 6.34
C GLU A 30 47.83 -32.87 6.03
N PRO A 31 49.01 -33.51 5.86
CA PRO A 31 49.11 -34.91 5.45
C PRO A 31 48.89 -35.90 6.61
N ASP A 32 48.32 -37.06 6.27
CA ASP A 32 47.89 -38.13 7.20
C ASP A 32 48.99 -38.65 8.14
N ASP A 33 48.70 -38.65 9.46
CA ASP A 33 49.48 -39.30 10.52
C ASP A 33 48.99 -40.75 10.73
N PRO A 34 49.83 -41.79 10.58
CA PRO A 34 49.39 -43.18 10.56
C PRO A 34 49.15 -43.84 11.94
N ASP A 35 49.25 -43.12 13.07
CA ASP A 35 49.27 -43.74 14.42
C ASP A 35 48.01 -43.55 15.29
N ASN A 36 46.85 -43.20 14.73
CA ASN A 36 45.60 -43.17 15.49
C ASN A 36 44.64 -44.31 15.08
N PRO A 37 44.35 -45.30 15.95
CA PRO A 37 43.41 -46.37 15.62
C PRO A 37 41.97 -45.82 15.50
N PRO A 38 41.10 -46.43 14.67
CA PRO A 38 39.76 -45.92 14.46
C PRO A 38 38.95 -45.99 15.75
N VAL A 39 38.47 -44.84 16.21
CA VAL A 39 37.47 -44.74 17.28
C VAL A 39 36.15 -45.29 16.73
N ASP A 40 35.67 -46.37 17.35
CA ASP A 40 34.33 -46.92 17.17
C ASP A 40 33.29 -45.84 17.51
N THR A 41 32.67 -45.29 16.48
CA THR A 41 31.57 -44.31 16.59
C THR A 41 30.25 -44.97 16.20
N THR A 42 29.98 -46.18 16.70
CA THR A 42 28.62 -46.73 16.72
C THR A 42 27.84 -46.19 17.92
N GLY A 43 27.46 -44.92 17.84
CA GLY A 43 26.76 -44.25 18.94
C GLY A 43 26.24 -42.86 18.59
N THR A 44 25.59 -42.69 17.45
CA THR A 44 24.69 -41.55 17.27
C THR A 44 23.32 -41.98 17.78
N THR A 45 22.97 -41.54 18.99
CA THR A 45 21.57 -41.43 19.43
C THR A 45 20.74 -40.82 18.30
N PRO A 46 19.57 -41.37 17.95
CA PRO A 46 18.70 -40.67 17.00
C PRO A 46 18.39 -39.31 17.62
N VAL A 47 18.63 -38.24 16.85
CA VAL A 47 18.06 -36.93 17.15
C VAL A 47 16.56 -37.18 17.33
N PRO A 48 15.95 -36.85 18.48
CA PRO A 48 14.51 -37.00 18.61
C PRO A 48 13.87 -36.19 17.48
N GLU A 49 13.09 -36.86 16.62
CA GLU A 49 12.26 -36.18 15.64
C GLU A 49 11.39 -35.15 16.36
N PRO A 50 11.12 -33.98 15.75
CA PRO A 50 10.27 -32.97 16.36
C PRO A 50 8.93 -33.62 16.76
N ASP A 51 8.52 -33.37 18.00
CA ASP A 51 7.34 -33.96 18.62
C ASP A 51 6.10 -33.66 17.76
N SER A 52 5.61 -34.68 17.04
CA SER A 52 4.50 -34.64 16.07
C SER A 52 3.16 -34.45 16.76
N SER A 53 3.00 -33.31 17.45
CA SER A 53 1.90 -33.05 18.38
C SER A 53 1.01 -31.87 17.96
N TYR A 54 1.08 -31.45 16.70
CA TYR A 54 0.27 -30.39 16.14
C TYR A 54 -0.28 -30.77 14.76
N VAL A 55 -1.23 -29.98 14.27
CA VAL A 55 -1.67 -29.97 12.87
C VAL A 55 -1.43 -28.56 12.35
N ASP A 56 -0.99 -28.43 11.11
CA ASP A 56 -0.59 -27.15 10.52
C ASP A 56 -1.03 -27.11 9.06
N ILE A 57 -1.90 -26.16 8.75
CA ILE A 57 -2.29 -25.80 7.39
C ILE A 57 -1.17 -24.91 6.83
N VAL A 58 -0.60 -25.32 5.70
CA VAL A 58 0.54 -24.61 5.08
C VAL A 58 0.20 -23.16 4.72
N GLN A 59 -1.07 -22.86 4.46
CA GLN A 59 -1.54 -21.53 4.10
C GLN A 59 -2.04 -20.74 5.31
N ASP A 60 -1.36 -19.63 5.64
CA ASP A 60 -1.80 -18.70 6.69
C ASP A 60 -3.13 -18.00 6.38
N VAL A 61 -3.40 -17.74 5.09
CA VAL A 61 -4.63 -17.12 4.59
C VAL A 61 -4.86 -17.53 3.14
N LEU A 62 -6.11 -17.69 2.75
CA LEU A 62 -6.51 -18.04 1.39
C LEU A 62 -7.45 -16.98 0.79
N TYR A 63 -7.07 -16.47 -0.38
CA TYR A 63 -7.87 -15.56 -1.19
C TYR A 63 -8.34 -16.25 -2.48
N LEU A 64 -9.67 -16.35 -2.66
CA LEU A 64 -10.28 -16.96 -3.83
C LEU A 64 -11.13 -15.94 -4.59
N LEU A 65 -11.06 -15.97 -5.92
CA LEU A 65 -12.11 -15.38 -6.75
C LEU A 65 -13.34 -16.29 -6.74
N ARG A 66 -14.47 -15.76 -7.20
CA ARG A 66 -15.68 -16.55 -7.42
C ARG A 66 -15.38 -17.76 -8.30
N GLU A 67 -15.96 -18.90 -7.95
CA GLU A 67 -15.84 -20.18 -8.67
C GLU A 67 -14.43 -20.81 -8.64
N GLU A 68 -13.44 -20.17 -8.00
CA GLU A 68 -12.14 -20.78 -7.77
C GLU A 68 -12.22 -21.88 -6.70
N SER A 69 -11.26 -22.81 -6.79
CA SER A 69 -11.06 -23.85 -5.79
C SER A 69 -9.57 -24.05 -5.56
N MET A 70 -9.19 -24.31 -4.31
CA MET A 70 -7.82 -24.59 -3.91
C MET A 70 -7.81 -25.71 -2.88
N ALA A 71 -6.87 -26.64 -3.01
CA ALA A 71 -6.63 -27.64 -1.97
C ALA A 71 -5.76 -27.01 -0.89
N LEU A 72 -6.17 -27.13 0.37
CA LEU A 72 -5.31 -26.82 1.51
C LEU A 72 -4.39 -28.00 1.78
N GLU A 73 -3.13 -27.69 2.04
CA GLU A 73 -2.10 -28.69 2.35
C GLU A 73 -1.87 -28.70 3.86
N ILE A 74 -1.65 -29.89 4.42
CA ILE A 74 -1.32 -30.07 5.84
C ILE A 74 0.13 -30.58 5.91
N ASP A 75 1.00 -29.89 6.66
CA ASP A 75 2.41 -30.29 6.80
C ASP A 75 2.56 -31.51 7.72
N THR A 76 1.76 -31.59 8.79
CA THR A 76 1.74 -32.74 9.70
C THR A 76 0.34 -32.95 10.27
N CYS A 77 -0.05 -34.21 10.43
CA CYS A 77 -1.25 -34.62 11.15
C CYS A 77 -0.77 -35.57 12.26
N GLY A 78 -0.39 -35.00 13.40
CA GLY A 78 0.32 -35.68 14.49
C GLY A 78 -0.45 -36.80 15.23
N ALA A 79 -1.73 -36.97 14.93
CA ALA A 79 -2.54 -38.05 15.46
C ALA A 79 -2.74 -39.15 14.39
N SER A 80 -2.87 -40.42 14.78
CA SER A 80 -3.20 -41.51 13.83
C SER A 80 -4.64 -41.44 13.27
N ALA A 81 -5.31 -40.28 13.42
CA ALA A 81 -6.66 -40.02 12.97
C ALA A 81 -6.62 -39.35 11.59
N ALA A 82 -7.59 -39.69 10.73
CA ALA A 82 -7.73 -39.02 9.44
C ALA A 82 -8.14 -37.55 9.66
N PRO A 83 -7.66 -36.61 8.81
CA PRO A 83 -8.04 -35.21 8.90
C PRO A 83 -9.54 -35.03 8.67
N VAL A 84 -10.17 -34.22 9.50
CA VAL A 84 -11.58 -33.83 9.39
C VAL A 84 -11.64 -32.34 9.11
N TRP A 85 -12.19 -31.98 7.96
CA TRP A 85 -12.32 -30.60 7.52
C TRP A 85 -13.70 -30.04 7.82
N ALA A 86 -13.76 -28.75 8.15
CA ALA A 86 -15.00 -28.02 8.34
C ALA A 86 -14.87 -26.57 7.84
N SER A 87 -15.99 -26.00 7.41
CA SER A 87 -16.11 -24.57 7.14
C SER A 87 -16.94 -23.89 8.21
N SER A 88 -16.52 -22.70 8.63
CA SER A 88 -17.33 -21.85 9.52
C SER A 88 -18.54 -21.22 8.82
N ASP A 89 -18.50 -21.11 7.48
CA ASP A 89 -19.61 -20.62 6.65
C ASP A 89 -19.59 -21.24 5.25
N GLU A 90 -20.37 -22.30 5.07
CA GLU A 90 -20.53 -22.97 3.77
C GLU A 90 -21.26 -22.13 2.71
N SER A 91 -21.93 -21.03 3.09
CA SER A 91 -22.50 -20.11 2.12
C SER A 91 -21.47 -19.21 1.45
N VAL A 92 -20.28 -19.08 2.08
CA VAL A 92 -19.12 -18.34 1.55
C VAL A 92 -18.12 -19.30 0.92
N ALA A 93 -17.71 -20.35 1.63
CA ALA A 93 -16.75 -21.34 1.13
C ALA A 93 -17.03 -22.73 1.70
N THR A 94 -16.98 -23.75 0.83
CA THR A 94 -17.12 -25.17 1.24
C THR A 94 -15.76 -25.86 1.21
N VAL A 95 -15.58 -26.94 1.99
CA VAL A 95 -14.38 -27.78 1.96
C VAL A 95 -14.77 -29.25 1.84
N SER A 96 -14.07 -30.02 0.98
CA SER A 96 -14.31 -31.47 0.85
C SER A 96 -13.58 -32.28 1.93
N SER A 97 -13.85 -33.60 1.99
CA SER A 97 -13.12 -34.53 2.86
C SER A 97 -11.62 -34.60 2.59
N GLU A 98 -11.19 -34.18 1.39
CA GLU A 98 -9.79 -34.14 0.95
C GLU A 98 -9.15 -32.75 1.13
N GLY A 99 -9.83 -31.79 1.76
CA GLY A 99 -9.30 -30.44 1.96
C GLY A 99 -9.44 -29.52 0.74
N LEU A 100 -10.25 -29.90 -0.26
CA LEU A 100 -10.52 -29.03 -1.42
C LEU A 100 -11.52 -27.94 -1.04
N VAL A 101 -11.04 -26.70 -0.90
CA VAL A 101 -11.86 -25.52 -0.67
C VAL A 101 -12.44 -25.02 -1.98
N ARG A 102 -13.73 -24.68 -2.01
CA ARG A 102 -14.43 -24.07 -3.14
C ARG A 102 -15.11 -22.79 -2.72
N ALA A 103 -14.89 -21.72 -3.46
CA ALA A 103 -15.59 -20.46 -3.30
C ALA A 103 -17.06 -20.60 -3.70
N VAL A 104 -17.96 -20.08 -2.88
CA VAL A 104 -19.42 -20.08 -3.11
C VAL A 104 -19.93 -18.67 -3.37
N ALA A 105 -19.67 -17.74 -2.44
CA ALA A 105 -20.09 -16.35 -2.54
C ALA A 105 -19.07 -15.41 -1.85
N PRO A 106 -19.00 -14.13 -2.25
CA PRO A 106 -18.11 -13.17 -1.62
C PRO A 106 -18.36 -13.06 -0.11
N GLY A 107 -17.28 -13.02 0.66
CA GLY A 107 -17.35 -13.01 2.13
C GLY A 107 -16.12 -13.59 2.78
N LYS A 108 -16.18 -13.72 4.11
CA LYS A 108 -15.13 -14.34 4.92
C LYS A 108 -15.66 -15.61 5.55
N ALA A 109 -14.89 -16.69 5.45
CA ALA A 109 -15.08 -17.94 6.15
C ALA A 109 -13.75 -18.35 6.79
N ALA A 110 -13.76 -19.43 7.55
CA ALA A 110 -12.56 -20.04 8.06
C ALA A 110 -12.68 -21.55 7.87
N ILE A 111 -11.64 -22.15 7.31
CA ILE A 111 -11.57 -23.58 7.05
C ILE A 111 -10.68 -24.19 8.11
N SER A 112 -11.25 -25.09 8.90
CA SER A 112 -10.53 -25.77 9.96
C SER A 112 -10.26 -27.23 9.62
N VAL A 113 -9.16 -27.74 10.16
CA VAL A 113 -8.82 -29.15 10.12
C VAL A 113 -8.59 -29.67 11.53
N ALA A 114 -9.14 -30.85 11.81
CA ALA A 114 -8.91 -31.57 13.05
C ALA A 114 -8.29 -32.95 12.79
N CYS A 115 -7.23 -33.26 13.54
CA CYS A 115 -6.57 -34.57 13.58
C CYS A 115 -6.65 -35.11 15.03
N GLY A 116 -7.76 -35.77 15.37
CA GLY A 116 -8.04 -36.14 16.76
C GLY A 116 -8.34 -34.90 17.61
N ASP A 117 -7.52 -34.64 18.63
CA ASP A 117 -7.64 -33.45 19.49
C ASP A 117 -6.82 -32.24 18.98
N LEU A 118 -6.06 -32.42 17.89
CA LEU A 118 -5.26 -31.36 17.26
C LEU A 118 -6.14 -30.57 16.29
N TYR A 119 -5.94 -29.26 16.23
CA TYR A 119 -6.75 -28.33 15.46
C TYR A 119 -5.90 -27.21 14.85
N ASP A 120 -6.24 -26.84 13.62
CA ASP A 120 -5.74 -25.63 12.98
C ASP A 120 -6.80 -25.01 12.04
N GLU A 121 -6.62 -23.75 11.69
CA GLU A 121 -7.61 -22.96 10.94
C GLU A 121 -6.94 -22.01 9.94
N CYS A 122 -7.46 -22.01 8.71
CA CYS A 122 -7.07 -21.09 7.65
C CYS A 122 -8.22 -20.11 7.36
N PRO A 123 -8.05 -18.81 7.60
CA PRO A 123 -8.99 -17.78 7.16
C PRO A 123 -9.09 -17.77 5.63
N VAL A 124 -10.33 -17.77 5.12
CA VAL A 124 -10.64 -17.72 3.69
C VAL A 124 -11.42 -16.45 3.39
N THR A 125 -10.94 -15.64 2.45
CA THR A 125 -11.71 -14.54 1.86
C THR A 125 -12.05 -14.90 0.43
N VAL A 126 -13.35 -14.95 0.13
CA VAL A 126 -13.84 -15.02 -1.25
C VAL A 126 -14.09 -13.59 -1.70
N PHE A 127 -13.35 -13.16 -2.71
CA PHE A 127 -13.41 -11.81 -3.25
C PHE A 127 -14.67 -11.55 -4.05
N TYR A 128 -15.13 -10.30 -3.99
CA TYR A 128 -16.21 -9.81 -4.85
C TYR A 128 -15.73 -9.60 -6.29
N GLY A 129 -14.55 -9.03 -6.46
CA GLY A 129 -13.96 -8.68 -7.74
C GLY A 129 -13.72 -9.89 -8.66
N ASP A 130 -13.44 -9.59 -9.93
CA ASP A 130 -13.15 -10.58 -10.97
C ASP A 130 -11.65 -10.79 -11.22
N LYS A 131 -10.79 -10.05 -10.50
CA LYS A 131 -9.34 -10.12 -10.61
C LYS A 131 -8.66 -10.06 -9.24
N LYS A 132 -7.56 -10.80 -9.14
CA LYS A 132 -6.59 -10.67 -8.04
C LYS A 132 -5.66 -9.47 -8.28
N PRO A 133 -5.09 -8.86 -7.23
CA PRO A 133 -4.14 -7.75 -7.30
C PRO A 133 -3.07 -7.86 -8.39
N GLU A 134 -2.44 -9.02 -8.55
CA GLU A 134 -1.35 -9.26 -9.50
C GLU A 134 -1.79 -9.20 -10.98
N ASN A 135 -3.10 -9.18 -11.24
CA ASN A 135 -3.68 -9.09 -12.59
C ASN A 135 -4.35 -7.74 -12.87
N ALA A 136 -4.04 -6.71 -12.07
CA ALA A 136 -4.56 -5.36 -12.22
C ALA A 136 -4.22 -4.73 -13.58
N TYR A 137 -5.11 -3.89 -14.09
CA TYR A 137 -4.83 -2.94 -15.17
C TYR A 137 -5.20 -1.52 -14.75
N VAL A 138 -4.52 -0.52 -15.33
CA VAL A 138 -4.91 0.88 -15.19
C VAL A 138 -6.37 1.07 -15.61
N GLY A 139 -7.13 1.79 -14.78
CA GLY A 139 -8.55 2.05 -14.94
C GLY A 139 -9.46 1.04 -14.24
N ASP A 140 -8.94 -0.10 -13.79
CA ASP A 140 -9.73 -1.06 -13.01
C ASP A 140 -10.14 -0.49 -11.64
N TYR A 141 -11.25 -0.99 -11.11
CA TYR A 141 -11.81 -0.56 -9.83
C TYR A 141 -11.23 -1.41 -8.69
N TYR A 142 -10.74 -0.73 -7.65
CA TYR A 142 -10.20 -1.38 -6.46
C TYR A 142 -11.26 -1.37 -5.36
N LEU A 143 -11.53 -2.53 -4.78
CA LEU A 143 -12.62 -2.74 -3.83
C LEU A 143 -12.13 -2.75 -2.37
N SER A 144 -13.04 -2.54 -1.43
CA SER A 144 -12.74 -2.53 0.02
C SER A 144 -12.28 -3.87 0.59
N ASP A 145 -12.52 -4.98 -0.12
CA ASP A 145 -11.99 -6.31 0.23
C ASP A 145 -10.57 -6.55 -0.32
N GLY A 146 -10.01 -5.61 -1.09
CA GLY A 146 -8.69 -5.73 -1.72
C GLY A 146 -8.68 -6.43 -3.08
N SER A 147 -9.84 -6.85 -3.56
CA SER A 147 -10.00 -7.39 -4.91
C SER A 147 -10.14 -6.29 -5.96
N ILE A 148 -10.06 -6.70 -7.22
CA ILE A 148 -10.15 -5.81 -8.36
C ILE A 148 -11.36 -6.21 -9.21
N LEU A 149 -12.12 -5.20 -9.63
CA LEU A 149 -13.18 -5.34 -10.62
C LEU A 149 -12.76 -4.65 -11.93
N GLY A 150 -12.80 -5.38 -13.02
CA GLY A 150 -12.40 -4.87 -14.33
C GLY A 150 -13.18 -3.61 -14.77
N GLN A 151 -12.48 -2.66 -15.39
CA GLN A 151 -13.10 -1.41 -15.90
C GLN A 151 -14.21 -1.61 -16.94
N ASN A 152 -14.25 -2.80 -17.55
CA ASN A 152 -15.23 -3.24 -18.55
C ASN A 152 -16.40 -4.04 -17.95
N ALA A 153 -16.43 -4.23 -16.62
CA ALA A 153 -17.57 -4.85 -15.94
C ALA A 153 -18.86 -4.06 -16.21
N ALA A 154 -20.00 -4.72 -16.03
CA ALA A 154 -21.29 -4.08 -16.28
C ALA A 154 -21.46 -2.87 -15.35
N PRO A 155 -21.99 -1.72 -15.82
CA PRO A 155 -22.18 -0.55 -14.94
C PRO A 155 -23.05 -0.83 -13.70
N SER A 156 -23.98 -1.79 -13.78
CA SER A 156 -24.76 -2.23 -12.61
C SER A 156 -23.94 -2.99 -11.57
N GLU A 157 -22.93 -3.74 -12.01
CA GLU A 157 -22.02 -4.47 -11.13
C GLU A 157 -21.07 -3.50 -10.44
N ILE A 158 -20.47 -2.57 -11.18
CA ILE A 158 -19.61 -1.52 -10.62
C ILE A 158 -20.36 -0.66 -9.61
N ARG A 159 -21.63 -0.30 -9.89
CA ARG A 159 -22.47 0.45 -8.94
C ARG A 159 -22.85 -0.34 -7.68
N ALA A 160 -22.89 -1.66 -7.76
CA ALA A 160 -23.23 -2.52 -6.63
C ALA A 160 -22.00 -2.91 -5.79
N ALA A 161 -20.81 -2.75 -6.35
CA ALA A 161 -19.54 -3.04 -5.70
C ALA A 161 -19.15 -1.93 -4.72
N ASP A 162 -18.45 -2.31 -3.64
CA ASP A 162 -17.87 -1.38 -2.68
C ASP A 162 -16.52 -0.86 -3.18
N VAL A 163 -16.58 -0.02 -4.22
CA VAL A 163 -15.39 0.57 -4.86
C VAL A 163 -14.82 1.68 -3.99
N ILE A 164 -13.55 1.55 -3.61
CA ILE A 164 -12.82 2.56 -2.82
C ILE A 164 -11.86 3.41 -3.67
N GLY A 165 -11.50 2.94 -4.87
CA GLY A 165 -10.59 3.67 -5.74
C GLY A 165 -10.45 3.09 -7.14
N VAL A 166 -9.59 3.74 -7.93
CA VAL A 166 -9.27 3.35 -9.31
C VAL A 166 -7.77 3.12 -9.41
N VAL A 167 -7.37 1.99 -9.98
CA VAL A 167 -5.96 1.65 -10.24
C VAL A 167 -5.41 2.64 -11.26
N PHE A 168 -4.38 3.41 -10.90
CA PHE A 168 -3.75 4.36 -11.81
C PHE A 168 -2.34 3.94 -12.22
N CYS A 169 -1.72 2.98 -11.54
CA CYS A 169 -0.38 2.51 -11.87
C CYS A 169 -0.24 1.02 -11.59
N THR A 170 0.26 0.26 -12.56
CA THR A 170 0.66 -1.15 -12.40
C THR A 170 2.14 -1.37 -12.77
N ASP A 171 2.85 -0.31 -13.17
CA ASP A 171 4.29 -0.32 -13.32
C ASP A 171 4.95 -0.13 -11.95
N VAL A 172 5.39 -1.24 -11.34
CA VAL A 172 6.03 -1.26 -10.01
C VAL A 172 7.34 -0.45 -9.97
N SER A 173 7.94 -0.13 -11.13
CA SER A 173 9.08 0.79 -11.18
C SER A 173 8.70 2.24 -10.87
N ARG A 174 7.42 2.59 -11.01
CA ARG A 174 6.83 3.89 -10.66
C ARG A 174 6.23 3.95 -9.26
N MET A 175 6.35 2.88 -8.47
CA MET A 175 6.09 2.92 -7.04
C MET A 175 7.31 3.42 -6.27
N GLY A 176 7.06 4.19 -5.21
CA GLY A 176 8.07 4.66 -4.28
C GLY A 176 8.77 3.50 -3.57
N LYS A 177 10.03 3.71 -3.17
CA LYS A 177 10.78 2.66 -2.46
C LYS A 177 10.13 2.30 -1.12
N ALA A 178 9.73 3.29 -0.32
CA ALA A 178 9.12 3.07 0.99
C ALA A 178 7.79 2.29 0.92
N GLU A 179 7.00 2.48 -0.15
CA GLU A 179 5.75 1.75 -0.38
C GLU A 179 6.04 0.26 -0.60
N LYS A 180 6.99 -0.02 -1.49
CA LYS A 180 7.40 -1.39 -1.81
C LYS A 180 8.00 -2.10 -0.61
N ASP A 181 8.91 -1.45 0.09
CA ASP A 181 9.54 -2.02 1.29
C ASP A 181 8.47 -2.35 2.34
N PHE A 182 7.52 -1.44 2.58
CA PHE A 182 6.45 -1.67 3.55
C PHE A 182 5.51 -2.83 3.18
N LEU A 183 5.15 -2.96 1.91
CA LEU A 183 4.36 -4.11 1.44
C LEU A 183 5.14 -5.42 1.60
N MET A 184 6.42 -5.43 1.20
CA MET A 184 7.27 -6.62 1.33
C MET A 184 7.51 -7.02 2.79
N GLU A 185 7.66 -6.07 3.71
CA GLU A 185 7.75 -6.31 5.16
C GLU A 185 6.48 -6.98 5.71
N LYS A 186 5.33 -6.76 5.05
CA LYS A 186 4.04 -7.42 5.35
C LYS A 186 3.86 -8.74 4.60
N GLY A 187 4.85 -9.21 3.83
CA GLY A 187 4.74 -10.39 2.97
C GLY A 187 3.89 -10.19 1.72
N ILE A 188 3.58 -8.94 1.36
CA ILE A 188 2.74 -8.59 0.20
C ILE A 188 3.64 -8.22 -0.97
N THR A 189 3.37 -8.82 -2.13
CA THR A 189 4.05 -8.45 -3.38
C THR A 189 3.47 -7.14 -3.91
N PRO A 190 4.28 -6.09 -4.18
CA PRO A 190 3.77 -4.86 -4.76
C PRO A 190 3.27 -5.07 -6.19
N ASN A 191 2.04 -4.63 -6.45
CA ASN A 191 1.34 -4.76 -7.73
C ASN A 191 1.04 -3.40 -8.38
N GLY A 192 0.83 -2.35 -7.57
CA GLY A 192 0.51 -1.04 -8.13
C GLY A 192 0.05 0.00 -7.12
N LEU A 193 -0.58 1.05 -7.66
CA LEU A 193 -1.14 2.16 -6.91
C LEU A 193 -2.59 2.45 -7.31
N VAL A 194 -3.38 2.84 -6.32
CA VAL A 194 -4.81 3.18 -6.43
C VAL A 194 -5.01 4.62 -6.02
N MET A 195 -5.80 5.36 -6.79
CA MET A 195 -6.28 6.69 -6.44
C MET A 195 -7.65 6.55 -5.78
N ALA A 196 -7.84 7.20 -4.64
CA ALA A 196 -9.11 7.21 -3.94
C ALA A 196 -10.26 7.74 -4.82
N ALA A 197 -11.41 7.07 -4.77
CA ALA A 197 -12.62 7.52 -5.47
C ALA A 197 -13.24 8.76 -4.80
N ARG A 198 -13.06 8.89 -3.47
CA ARG A 198 -13.45 10.05 -2.68
C ARG A 198 -12.32 11.07 -2.53
N HIS A 199 -12.70 12.31 -2.25
CA HIS A 199 -11.83 13.46 -2.00
C HIS A 199 -12.09 13.99 -0.57
N ALA A 200 -11.14 14.75 -0.01
CA ALA A 200 -11.35 15.44 1.26
C ALA A 200 -12.64 16.31 1.23
N PRO A 201 -13.47 16.33 2.29
CA PRO A 201 -14.73 17.06 2.26
C PRO A 201 -14.54 18.58 2.21
N GLU A 202 -13.43 19.09 2.73
CA GLU A 202 -13.10 20.52 2.77
C GLU A 202 -11.63 20.75 2.40
N PRO A 203 -11.26 21.93 1.87
CA PRO A 203 -9.86 22.29 1.64
C PRO A 203 -9.02 22.27 2.93
N LEU A 204 -7.77 21.84 2.82
CA LEU A 204 -6.84 21.64 3.94
C LEU A 204 -5.59 22.50 3.76
N ARG A 205 -4.95 22.88 4.86
CA ARG A 205 -3.60 23.47 4.84
C ARG A 205 -2.55 22.37 4.83
N TRP A 206 -1.44 22.61 4.14
CA TRP A 206 -0.33 21.67 4.11
C TRP A 206 0.40 21.63 5.45
N TYR A 207 0.76 22.81 5.96
CA TYR A 207 1.31 23.03 7.29
C TYR A 207 1.06 24.47 7.75
N TYR A 208 0.72 24.66 9.03
CA TYR A 208 0.56 25.99 9.62
C TYR A 208 0.59 25.97 11.15
N VAL A 209 1.23 26.98 11.77
CA VAL A 209 1.19 27.22 13.22
C VAL A 209 0.50 28.55 13.54
N GLU A 210 -0.65 28.49 14.21
CA GLU A 210 -1.50 29.66 14.53
C GLU A 210 -0.81 30.71 15.40
N ARG A 211 -0.04 30.27 16.39
CA ARG A 211 0.47 31.16 17.43
C ARG A 211 1.52 32.16 16.93
N GLU A 212 2.25 31.79 15.88
CA GLU A 212 3.43 32.52 15.42
C GLU A 212 3.35 32.93 13.95
N PHE A 213 2.29 32.52 13.22
CA PHE A 213 2.25 32.57 11.76
C PHE A 213 3.52 31.98 11.12
N ASP A 214 4.08 30.95 11.76
CA ASP A 214 5.22 30.21 11.23
C ASP A 214 4.71 29.06 10.36
N PHE A 215 5.12 29.10 9.11
CA PHE A 215 4.88 28.08 8.10
C PHE A 215 6.18 27.78 7.35
N THR A 216 7.33 28.11 7.96
CA THR A 216 8.67 28.05 7.38
C THR A 216 9.46 26.81 7.79
N LEU A 217 8.79 25.85 8.44
CA LEU A 217 9.39 24.61 8.91
C LEU A 217 10.02 23.83 7.75
N ASP A 218 11.31 23.58 7.88
CA ASP A 218 12.12 22.93 6.86
C ASP A 218 12.03 21.41 6.98
N GLU A 219 11.34 20.75 6.04
CA GLU A 219 11.20 19.30 6.09
C GLU A 219 12.41 18.56 5.51
N ARG A 220 13.43 19.29 5.03
CA ARG A 220 14.72 18.66 4.69
C ARG A 220 15.37 18.02 5.91
N GLU A 221 15.09 18.54 7.10
CA GLU A 221 15.54 17.97 8.37
C GLU A 221 15.00 16.56 8.63
N ILE A 222 13.86 16.21 8.03
CA ILE A 222 13.24 14.88 8.12
C ILE A 222 13.38 14.08 6.83
N GLY A 223 14.29 14.50 5.94
CA GLY A 223 14.62 13.78 4.71
C GLY A 223 13.72 14.05 3.52
N MET A 224 12.88 15.10 3.55
CA MET A 224 12.10 15.52 2.39
C MET A 224 12.93 16.43 1.48
N GLN A 225 12.95 16.16 0.18
CA GLN A 225 13.68 16.99 -0.78
C GLN A 225 12.86 18.22 -1.21
N ASP A 226 13.53 19.34 -1.46
CA ASP A 226 12.92 20.49 -2.14
C ASP A 226 12.68 20.16 -3.62
N ILE A 227 11.41 20.15 -4.04
CA ILE A 227 10.99 19.99 -5.44
C ILE A 227 10.87 21.36 -6.10
N LEU A 228 12.00 22.08 -6.18
CA LEU A 228 12.08 23.40 -6.79
C LEU A 228 13.51 23.72 -7.24
N VAL A 229 13.65 24.15 -8.50
CA VAL A 229 14.85 24.84 -8.98
C VAL A 229 14.42 26.23 -9.43
N LEU A 230 14.74 27.25 -8.62
CA LEU A 230 14.34 28.62 -8.88
C LEU A 230 14.88 29.09 -10.24
N GLY A 231 13.96 29.56 -11.08
CA GLY A 231 14.29 30.05 -12.43
C GLY A 231 14.55 28.95 -13.48
N ASP A 232 14.40 27.67 -13.13
CA ASP A 232 14.52 26.55 -14.07
C ASP A 232 13.29 25.62 -13.95
N PRO A 233 12.20 25.93 -14.66
CA PRO A 233 10.98 25.12 -14.66
C PRO A 233 11.19 23.71 -15.22
N VAL A 234 12.11 23.53 -16.18
CA VAL A 234 12.41 22.23 -16.77
C VAL A 234 13.14 21.33 -15.76
N ALA A 235 14.12 21.86 -15.02
CA ALA A 235 14.76 21.13 -13.93
C ALA A 235 13.78 20.84 -12.79
N THR A 236 12.90 21.80 -12.46
CA THR A 236 11.84 21.58 -11.47
C THR A 236 10.88 20.47 -11.91
N TYR A 237 10.49 20.43 -13.18
CA TYR A 237 9.69 19.33 -13.74
C TYR A 237 10.40 17.98 -13.62
N ARG A 238 11.71 17.91 -13.91
CA ARG A 238 12.49 16.67 -13.77
C ARG A 238 12.51 16.17 -12.33
N LEU A 239 12.66 17.07 -11.35
CA LEU A 239 12.54 16.71 -9.93
C LEU A 239 11.12 16.20 -9.63
N ALA A 240 10.10 16.99 -10.01
CA ALA A 240 8.71 16.70 -9.73
C ALA A 240 8.24 15.35 -10.28
N GLN A 241 8.57 15.00 -11.53
CA GLN A 241 8.14 13.73 -12.10
C GLN A 241 8.82 12.51 -11.48
N ASN A 242 10.03 12.70 -10.96
CA ASN A 242 10.84 11.63 -10.36
C ASN A 242 10.57 11.48 -8.86
N ASP A 243 9.86 12.44 -8.25
CA ASP A 243 9.43 12.34 -6.87
C ASP A 243 8.25 11.38 -6.72
N LEU A 244 8.55 10.18 -6.24
CA LEU A 244 7.60 9.09 -5.99
C LEU A 244 7.45 8.79 -4.49
N ASN A 245 7.82 9.73 -3.62
CA ASN A 245 8.03 9.44 -2.20
C ASN A 245 6.83 9.78 -1.33
N GLY A 246 5.61 9.76 -1.87
CA GLY A 246 4.42 10.24 -1.15
C GLY A 246 4.20 9.52 0.18
N PHE A 247 4.31 8.19 0.18
CA PHE A 247 4.21 7.40 1.40
C PHE A 247 5.36 7.65 2.38
N GLN A 248 6.58 7.82 1.88
CA GLN A 248 7.73 8.16 2.73
C GLN A 248 7.47 9.49 3.45
N TYR A 249 7.04 10.51 2.72
CA TYR A 249 6.76 11.84 3.29
C TYR A 249 5.67 11.79 4.34
N TYR A 250 4.59 11.07 4.06
CA TYR A 250 3.52 10.82 5.03
C TYR A 250 4.05 10.18 6.31
N LYS A 251 4.84 9.09 6.20
CA LYS A 251 5.46 8.45 7.37
C LYS A 251 6.40 9.39 8.12
N SER A 252 7.31 10.07 7.42
CA SER A 252 8.29 10.96 8.03
C SER A 252 7.63 12.09 8.82
N ILE A 253 6.56 12.71 8.31
CA ILE A 253 5.83 13.74 9.05
C ILE A 253 5.18 13.15 10.31
N ARG A 254 4.51 12.00 10.22
CA ARG A 254 3.87 11.37 11.40
C ARG A 254 4.88 10.98 12.48
N GLU A 255 5.99 10.39 12.07
CA GLU A 255 6.99 9.81 12.98
C GLU A 255 7.97 10.85 13.53
N LEU A 256 8.31 11.89 12.75
CA LEU A 256 9.38 12.84 13.09
C LEU A 256 8.88 14.27 13.38
N ARG A 257 7.59 14.56 13.11
CA ARG A 257 6.92 15.83 13.44
C ARG A 257 5.72 15.63 14.37
N THR A 258 5.77 14.59 15.21
CA THR A 258 4.65 14.14 16.04
C THR A 258 3.97 15.25 16.83
N GLU A 259 4.70 16.14 17.49
CA GLU A 259 4.10 17.26 18.25
C GLU A 259 3.26 18.18 17.36
N GLY A 260 3.78 18.57 16.18
CA GLY A 260 3.04 19.40 15.23
C GLY A 260 1.91 18.65 14.54
N TYR A 261 2.08 17.36 14.30
CA TYR A 261 1.06 16.49 13.73
C TYR A 261 -0.13 16.31 14.68
N GLU A 262 0.11 15.96 15.95
CA GLU A 262 -0.90 15.82 17.00
C GLU A 262 -1.58 17.16 17.34
N ALA A 263 -0.86 18.28 17.19
CA ALA A 263 -1.44 19.61 17.32
C ALA A 263 -2.34 20.02 16.12
N GLY A 264 -2.43 19.21 15.07
CA GLY A 264 -3.25 19.46 13.89
C GLY A 264 -2.65 20.46 12.90
N TYR A 265 -1.36 20.75 12.98
CA TYR A 265 -0.69 21.71 12.09
C TYR A 265 -0.53 21.19 10.66
N TYR A 266 -0.46 19.88 10.47
CA TYR A 266 -0.34 19.21 9.16
C TYR A 266 -1.70 18.71 8.65
N GLN A 267 -2.66 19.61 8.43
CA GLN A 267 -4.05 19.21 8.15
C GLN A 267 -4.19 18.28 6.94
N ALA A 268 -3.45 18.51 5.85
CA ALA A 268 -3.45 17.64 4.67
C ALA A 268 -2.94 16.21 4.94
N PHE A 269 -2.17 16.01 6.01
CA PHE A 269 -1.63 14.72 6.41
C PHE A 269 -2.46 14.07 7.52
N SER A 270 -2.94 14.84 8.50
CA SER A 270 -3.73 14.31 9.62
C SER A 270 -5.15 13.92 9.21
N PHE A 271 -5.72 14.57 8.19
CA PHE A 271 -7.01 14.17 7.60
C PHE A 271 -7.03 12.70 7.15
N ILE A 272 -5.87 12.12 6.81
CA ILE A 272 -5.78 10.76 6.30
C ILE A 272 -6.29 9.74 7.33
N GLU A 273 -6.14 10.01 8.63
CA GLU A 273 -6.68 9.14 9.68
C GLU A 273 -8.21 9.18 9.73
N GLU A 274 -8.81 10.35 9.53
CA GLU A 274 -10.25 10.49 9.38
C GLU A 274 -10.73 9.82 8.09
N PHE A 275 -9.99 9.97 7.00
CA PHE A 275 -10.28 9.35 5.71
C PHE A 275 -10.25 7.82 5.81
N GLU A 276 -9.23 7.24 6.44
CA GLU A 276 -9.09 5.81 6.70
C GLU A 276 -10.27 5.27 7.53
N SER A 277 -10.78 6.04 8.50
CA SER A 277 -12.00 5.66 9.25
C SER A 277 -13.26 5.65 8.40
N GLN A 278 -13.35 6.51 7.36
CA GLN A 278 -14.53 6.62 6.49
C GLN A 278 -14.46 5.70 5.26
N VAL A 279 -13.24 5.39 4.82
CA VAL A 279 -12.91 4.53 3.68
C VAL A 279 -11.75 3.62 4.11
N PRO A 280 -12.01 2.55 4.88
CA PRO A 280 -10.96 1.66 5.31
C PRO A 280 -10.23 1.02 4.12
N SER A 281 -8.90 1.08 4.15
CA SER A 281 -8.07 0.37 3.20
C SER A 281 -7.96 -1.11 3.60
N PRO A 282 -7.83 -2.04 2.63
CA PRO A 282 -7.59 -3.44 2.95
C PRO A 282 -6.24 -3.64 3.64
N GLU A 283 -6.15 -4.64 4.53
CA GLU A 283 -4.91 -4.99 5.23
C GLU A 283 -3.78 -5.38 4.27
N ILE A 284 -4.10 -5.74 3.03
CA ILE A 284 -3.13 -6.07 1.97
C ILE A 284 -2.59 -4.82 1.24
N THR A 285 -2.66 -3.63 1.85
CA THR A 285 -2.21 -2.37 1.25
C THR A 285 -1.23 -1.60 2.15
N THR A 286 -0.74 -0.47 1.67
CA THR A 286 0.05 0.49 2.46
C THR A 286 -0.79 1.28 3.47
N GLY A 287 -2.12 1.22 3.40
CA GLY A 287 -2.98 2.29 3.92
C GLY A 287 -2.99 3.51 3.02
N TRP A 288 -3.94 4.42 3.24
CA TRP A 288 -4.00 5.68 2.51
C TRP A 288 -2.84 6.62 2.87
N TYR A 289 -2.35 7.36 1.89
CA TYR A 289 -1.39 8.45 2.07
C TYR A 289 -1.59 9.57 1.04
N LEU A 290 -1.00 10.74 1.27
CA LEU A 290 -1.04 11.87 0.33
C LEU A 290 0.00 11.65 -0.80
N PRO A 291 -0.40 11.59 -2.08
CA PRO A 291 0.51 11.34 -3.20
C PRO A 291 1.53 12.47 -3.38
N SER A 292 2.74 12.11 -3.81
CA SER A 292 3.74 13.07 -4.26
C SER A 292 3.38 13.67 -5.62
N THR A 293 4.15 14.67 -6.05
CA THR A 293 3.94 15.34 -7.34
C THR A 293 4.10 14.37 -8.53
N GLY A 294 5.06 13.45 -8.48
CA GLY A 294 5.27 12.46 -9.54
C GLY A 294 4.15 11.44 -9.62
N GLN A 295 3.58 11.05 -8.48
CA GLN A 295 2.41 10.15 -8.44
C GLN A 295 1.16 10.84 -9.01
N TRP A 296 0.95 12.14 -8.75
CA TRP A 296 -0.09 12.91 -9.43
C TRP A 296 0.12 13.00 -10.95
N PHE A 297 1.36 13.13 -11.42
CA PHE A 297 1.63 13.09 -12.86
C PHE A 297 1.28 11.73 -13.47
N ASP A 298 1.52 10.63 -12.74
CA ASP A 298 1.14 9.29 -13.21
C ASP A 298 -0.38 9.11 -13.22
N ILE A 299 -1.10 9.62 -12.22
CA ILE A 299 -2.57 9.69 -12.23
C ILE A 299 -3.07 10.39 -13.50
N LEU A 300 -2.56 11.58 -13.79
CA LEU A 300 -3.00 12.37 -14.96
C LEU A 300 -2.63 11.71 -16.29
N ARG A 301 -1.45 11.10 -16.40
CA ARG A 301 -1.05 10.34 -17.60
C ARG A 301 -1.95 9.15 -17.85
N ASN A 302 -2.23 8.38 -16.80
CA ASN A 302 -2.80 7.06 -16.92
C ASN A 302 -4.33 7.08 -16.90
N LEU A 303 -4.95 8.00 -16.15
CA LEU A 303 -6.42 8.10 -16.05
C LEU A 303 -7.01 9.18 -16.96
N ALA A 304 -6.28 10.27 -17.23
CA ALA A 304 -6.74 11.30 -18.18
C ALA A 304 -6.06 11.23 -19.55
N GLY A 305 -5.11 10.30 -19.77
CA GLY A 305 -4.36 10.25 -21.03
C GLY A 305 -3.47 11.48 -21.27
N ALA A 306 -3.18 12.26 -20.22
CA ALA A 306 -2.49 13.53 -20.36
C ALA A 306 -1.01 13.32 -20.74
N THR A 307 -0.60 13.86 -21.89
CA THR A 307 0.81 13.88 -22.27
C THR A 307 1.54 15.00 -21.52
N LEU A 308 2.29 14.63 -20.48
CA LEU A 308 3.10 15.54 -19.65
C LEU A 308 4.59 15.39 -20.03
N ASN A 309 5.08 16.26 -20.91
CA ASN A 309 6.48 16.31 -21.34
C ASN A 309 6.95 17.77 -21.51
N THR A 310 8.24 17.99 -21.75
CA THR A 310 8.80 19.34 -21.91
C THR A 310 9.04 19.74 -23.37
N THR A 311 8.73 18.86 -24.32
CA THR A 311 9.00 19.08 -25.75
C THR A 311 7.83 19.71 -26.48
N SER A 312 6.62 19.61 -25.93
CA SER A 312 5.41 20.12 -26.54
C SER A 312 4.42 20.62 -25.48
N SER A 313 3.80 21.77 -25.75
CA SER A 313 2.76 22.34 -24.88
C SER A 313 3.19 22.57 -23.43
N PHE A 314 4.48 22.71 -23.17
CA PHE A 314 5.06 23.05 -21.86
C PHE A 314 5.40 24.54 -21.87
N ASN A 315 4.88 25.29 -20.92
CA ASN A 315 5.24 26.68 -20.73
C ASN A 315 5.98 26.84 -19.41
N ASP A 316 7.15 27.46 -19.53
CA ASP A 316 7.96 27.91 -18.41
C ASP A 316 7.22 29.03 -17.70
N GLY A 317 6.69 28.72 -16.52
CA GLY A 317 6.16 29.74 -15.62
C GLY A 317 7.30 30.40 -14.85
N ASP A 318 6.99 31.53 -14.21
CA ASP A 318 7.97 32.20 -13.36
C ASP A 318 8.27 31.40 -12.09
N TYR A 319 9.49 31.57 -11.56
CA TYR A 319 9.90 31.02 -10.27
C TYR A 319 9.85 29.48 -10.15
N GLY A 320 10.13 28.75 -11.23
CA GLY A 320 10.13 27.27 -11.20
C GLY A 320 8.72 26.64 -11.22
N ASN A 321 7.70 27.45 -11.49
CA ASN A 321 6.37 26.98 -11.85
C ASN A 321 6.34 26.57 -13.31
N PHE A 322 5.48 25.61 -13.66
CA PHE A 322 5.26 25.24 -15.06
C PHE A 322 3.84 24.72 -15.25
N PHE A 323 3.41 24.73 -16.51
CA PHE A 323 2.12 24.20 -16.88
C PHE A 323 2.14 23.63 -18.28
N TRP A 324 1.17 22.76 -18.53
CA TRP A 324 0.88 22.25 -19.85
C TRP A 324 -0.42 22.79 -20.40
N VAL A 325 -0.45 22.98 -21.72
CA VAL A 325 -1.64 23.40 -22.47
C VAL A 325 -2.13 22.31 -23.40
N GLY A 326 -3.33 22.48 -23.96
CA GLY A 326 -3.90 21.57 -24.95
C GLY A 326 -4.16 20.17 -24.39
N LYS A 327 -4.60 20.07 -23.13
CA LYS A 327 -4.92 18.80 -22.46
C LYS A 327 -6.39 18.38 -22.51
N GLY A 328 -7.24 19.16 -23.17
CA GLY A 328 -8.68 18.91 -23.23
C GLY A 328 -9.39 19.22 -21.92
N ASP A 329 -10.60 18.70 -21.75
CA ASP A 329 -11.31 18.80 -20.47
C ASP A 329 -10.78 17.74 -19.50
N VAL A 330 -9.78 18.11 -18.71
CA VAL A 330 -9.10 17.16 -17.80
C VAL A 330 -10.05 16.66 -16.71
N PRO A 331 -10.90 17.50 -16.06
CA PRO A 331 -11.94 17.01 -15.17
C PRO A 331 -12.89 16.00 -15.82
N GLU A 332 -13.36 16.21 -17.05
CA GLU A 332 -14.22 15.25 -17.77
C GLU A 332 -13.50 13.91 -17.96
N LEU A 333 -12.25 13.93 -18.44
CA LEU A 333 -11.43 12.74 -18.66
C LEU A 333 -11.20 11.96 -17.35
N MET A 334 -10.90 12.66 -16.25
CA MET A 334 -10.77 12.04 -14.94
C MET A 334 -12.10 11.44 -14.45
N ASN A 335 -13.21 12.17 -14.63
CA ASN A 335 -14.54 11.74 -14.18
C ASN A 335 -15.07 10.54 -14.95
N ALA A 336 -14.66 10.31 -16.20
CA ALA A 336 -15.00 9.10 -16.95
C ALA A 336 -14.55 7.81 -16.24
N ASN A 337 -13.50 7.88 -15.41
CA ASN A 337 -13.05 6.75 -14.59
C ASN A 337 -13.93 6.54 -13.35
N LEU A 338 -14.62 7.59 -12.87
CA LEU A 338 -15.40 7.56 -11.63
C LEU A 338 -16.91 7.44 -11.87
N GLU A 339 -17.41 7.80 -13.06
CA GLU A 339 -18.84 7.97 -13.32
C GLU A 339 -19.68 6.73 -13.00
N LYS A 340 -19.10 5.53 -13.19
CA LYS A 340 -19.77 4.23 -12.98
C LYS A 340 -19.84 3.81 -11.52
N ILE A 341 -19.02 4.40 -10.65
CA ILE A 341 -19.02 4.11 -9.20
C ILE A 341 -20.31 4.67 -8.58
N SER A 342 -20.82 4.08 -7.50
CA SER A 342 -21.97 4.64 -6.78
C SER A 342 -21.69 6.07 -6.28
N ASP A 343 -22.72 6.93 -6.26
CA ASP A 343 -22.55 8.36 -5.94
C ASP A 343 -22.09 8.61 -4.50
N ASP A 344 -22.47 7.73 -3.57
CA ASP A 344 -22.03 7.76 -2.17
C ASP A 344 -20.57 7.29 -2.00
N CYS A 345 -20.00 6.58 -2.98
CA CYS A 345 -18.62 6.07 -2.93
C CYS A 345 -17.61 6.95 -3.68
N LYS A 346 -18.02 8.07 -4.27
CA LYS A 346 -17.14 8.91 -5.09
C LYS A 346 -17.28 10.41 -4.83
N THR A 347 -16.26 11.15 -5.24
CA THR A 347 -16.32 12.59 -5.41
C THR A 347 -15.76 12.93 -6.79
N LEU A 348 -16.57 13.57 -7.63
CA LEU A 348 -16.15 13.98 -8.98
C LEU A 348 -15.19 15.18 -8.92
N PHE A 349 -14.37 15.31 -9.95
CA PHE A 349 -13.53 16.47 -10.21
C PHE A 349 -14.38 17.61 -10.77
N ASP A 350 -14.34 18.76 -10.11
CA ASP A 350 -14.90 20.03 -10.54
C ASP A 350 -13.95 21.19 -10.14
N ALA A 351 -14.37 22.44 -10.33
CA ALA A 351 -13.55 23.62 -10.06
C ALA A 351 -13.09 23.78 -8.58
N THR A 352 -13.70 23.04 -7.65
CA THR A 352 -13.39 23.03 -6.22
C THR A 352 -12.53 21.83 -5.81
N THR A 353 -12.59 20.73 -6.56
CA THR A 353 -11.90 19.45 -6.24
C THR A 353 -10.74 19.12 -7.18
N ASN A 354 -10.42 20.02 -8.13
CA ASN A 354 -9.33 19.89 -9.11
C ASN A 354 -8.07 20.71 -8.75
N GLN A 355 -7.99 21.27 -7.54
CA GLN A 355 -6.84 22.02 -7.03
C GLN A 355 -6.33 21.31 -5.77
N LEU A 356 -5.23 20.57 -5.91
CA LEU A 356 -4.86 19.52 -4.96
C LEU A 356 -3.46 19.73 -4.43
N TRP A 357 -3.31 19.61 -3.10
CA TRP A 357 -2.01 19.43 -2.50
C TRP A 357 -1.36 18.14 -2.99
N THR A 358 -0.04 18.19 -3.16
CA THR A 358 0.80 16.99 -3.15
C THR A 358 1.54 16.93 -1.81
N SER A 359 2.08 15.77 -1.45
CA SER A 359 2.97 15.65 -0.28
C SER A 359 4.36 16.23 -0.53
N SER A 360 4.69 16.66 -1.75
CA SER A 360 5.99 17.22 -2.08
C SER A 360 6.14 18.65 -1.57
N GLN A 361 7.18 18.91 -0.79
CA GLN A 361 7.57 20.29 -0.50
C GLN A 361 8.28 20.92 -1.71
N ALA A 362 8.11 22.23 -1.89
CA ALA A 362 8.87 23.01 -2.86
C ALA A 362 10.06 23.71 -2.20
N SER A 363 9.87 24.20 -0.98
CA SER A 363 10.90 24.82 -0.14
C SER A 363 10.43 24.78 1.32
N SER A 364 11.20 25.35 2.25
CA SER A 364 10.85 25.35 3.67
C SER A 364 9.47 25.95 3.97
N ASN A 365 8.99 26.91 3.18
CA ASN A 365 7.69 27.54 3.39
C ASN A 365 6.64 27.28 2.31
N GLN A 366 6.96 26.45 1.31
CA GLN A 366 6.11 26.19 0.15
C GLN A 366 5.97 24.70 -0.11
N ALA A 367 4.80 24.29 -0.60
CA ALA A 367 4.53 22.95 -1.08
C ALA A 367 4.03 22.99 -2.52
N ARG A 368 4.13 21.86 -3.23
CA ARG A 368 3.66 21.73 -4.61
C ARG A 368 2.16 21.47 -4.64
N VAL A 369 1.50 22.07 -5.62
CA VAL A 369 0.09 21.83 -5.95
C VAL A 369 -0.03 21.37 -7.39
N ILE A 370 -1.07 20.59 -7.63
CA ILE A 370 -1.52 20.23 -8.97
C ILE A 370 -2.90 20.84 -9.18
N ILE A 371 -3.04 21.58 -10.27
CA ILE A 371 -4.31 22.20 -10.67
C ILE A 371 -4.58 21.81 -12.12
N PHE A 372 -5.80 21.45 -12.47
CA PHE A 372 -6.16 21.18 -13.87
C PHE A 372 -7.59 21.61 -14.13
N ASP A 373 -7.88 22.13 -15.31
CA ASP A 373 -9.18 22.74 -15.63
C ASP A 373 -9.80 22.19 -16.92
N ASN A 374 -11.01 22.67 -17.21
CA ASN A 374 -11.71 22.38 -18.46
C ASN A 374 -11.25 23.29 -19.62
N ALA A 375 -10.35 24.24 -19.35
CA ALA A 375 -9.78 25.15 -20.34
C ALA A 375 -8.50 24.59 -20.98
N SER A 376 -8.25 23.28 -20.85
CA SER A 376 -7.10 22.57 -21.41
C SER A 376 -5.76 22.82 -20.74
N PHE A 377 -5.75 23.21 -19.46
CA PHE A 377 -4.52 23.41 -18.70
C PHE A 377 -4.31 22.39 -17.58
N ILE A 378 -3.04 22.05 -17.36
CA ILE A 378 -2.56 21.35 -16.15
C ILE A 378 -1.39 22.15 -15.61
N TYR A 379 -1.48 22.62 -14.37
CA TYR A 379 -0.49 23.42 -13.68
C TYR A 379 0.19 22.59 -12.60
N SER A 380 1.52 22.74 -12.48
CA SER A 380 2.25 22.29 -11.30
C SER A 380 2.99 23.48 -10.71
N TYR A 381 2.38 24.05 -9.68
CA TYR A 381 2.85 25.26 -9.03
C TYR A 381 3.33 24.97 -7.61
N TRP A 382 4.00 25.93 -7.01
CA TRP A 382 4.20 25.96 -5.56
C TRP A 382 3.32 27.05 -4.94
N TYR A 383 2.82 26.78 -3.73
CA TYR A 383 2.10 27.75 -2.90
C TYR A 383 2.62 27.68 -1.47
N TYR A 384 2.40 28.75 -0.69
CA TYR A 384 2.75 28.72 0.72
C TYR A 384 1.93 27.66 1.47
N LYS A 385 2.59 26.95 2.40
CA LYS A 385 2.01 25.80 3.12
C LYS A 385 0.70 26.11 3.88
N PHE A 386 0.46 27.38 4.20
CA PHE A 386 -0.74 27.84 4.92
C PHE A 386 -1.99 28.07 4.04
N TYR A 387 -1.88 27.97 2.71
CA TYR A 387 -3.05 28.07 1.82
C TYR A 387 -3.91 26.81 1.89
N TYR A 388 -5.15 26.95 1.44
CA TYR A 388 -6.14 25.88 1.43
C TYR A 388 -6.26 25.28 0.03
N PHE A 389 -6.05 23.97 -0.07
CA PHE A 389 -6.27 23.19 -1.29
C PHE A 389 -6.89 21.84 -0.96
N GLY A 390 -7.49 21.18 -1.95
CA GLY A 390 -8.04 19.84 -1.80
C GLY A 390 -6.96 18.78 -1.54
N ALA A 391 -7.40 17.58 -1.17
CA ALA A 391 -6.54 16.41 -1.00
C ALA A 391 -7.28 15.15 -1.47
N ARG A 392 -6.59 14.31 -2.23
CA ARG A 392 -7.08 12.99 -2.64
C ARG A 392 -5.98 11.98 -2.41
N CYS A 393 -6.28 10.97 -1.60
CA CYS A 393 -5.32 9.98 -1.17
C CYS A 393 -5.03 8.96 -2.28
N VAL A 394 -3.90 8.27 -2.10
CA VAL A 394 -3.54 7.06 -2.84
C VAL A 394 -3.14 5.96 -1.85
N LEU A 395 -3.17 4.71 -2.30
CA LEU A 395 -2.59 3.57 -1.59
C LEU A 395 -1.76 2.72 -2.56
N GLY A 396 -0.81 1.96 -2.03
CA GLY A 396 -0.13 0.87 -2.74
C GLY A 396 -0.68 -0.48 -2.32
N PHE A 397 -0.71 -1.42 -3.26
CA PHE A 397 -1.26 -2.77 -3.09
C PHE A 397 -0.41 -3.80 -3.84
#